data_AF-A0A7S7LV77-F1
#
_entry.id   AF-A0A7S7LV77-F1
#
_cell.length_a   1.000
_cell.length_b   1.000
_cell.length_c   1.000
_cell.angle_alpha   90.00
_cell.angle_beta   90.00
_cell.angle_gamma   90.00
#
_symmetry.space_group_name_H-M   'P 1'
#
loop_
_entity.id
_entity.type
_entity.pdbx_description
1 polymer ?
#
loop_
_entity_poly.entity_id
_entity_poly.type
_entity_poly.pdbx_seq_one_letter_code
_entity_poly.pdbx_strand_id
1 'polypeptide(L)'
;MRAVTNIDNITLQITCDDKEEQREKLEGLIAFVEERDFLKVIRPQYAKKERDIKIRNKRNTIAKIGTGVYCAGKDMNGKKIVKHYIAIKFAGLSKYIKRLDSLSNNLLFSIAAYMNSHESIEYTLTAIDICIDLECRFEHMAVICTKHVSRSQYYELTEKQTYITTNNIERMSKAKLKRAALRSYFYYKTRKDKLDYPLSRYELKLNSKFLKTHGVKMDAIENALNRYHVMYFKDLAVKKTTIEEYTRSELDRQKKIDTLKLEDYRVYADINYIEHFLNVLFNLDEALLTVDRYDI
;
A
#
# COMPACT_ATOMS: atom_id res chain seq x y z
N MET A 1 20.03 -8.62 -11.82
CA MET A 1 18.79 -7.81 -11.76
C MET A 1 18.60 -7.42 -10.32
N ARG A 2 18.40 -6.13 -10.04
CA ARG A 2 18.15 -5.66 -8.68
C ARG A 2 16.64 -5.65 -8.44
N ALA A 3 16.19 -6.41 -7.46
CA ALA A 3 14.82 -6.40 -6.95
C ALA A 3 14.83 -5.74 -5.56
N VAL A 4 13.86 -4.87 -5.28
CA VAL A 4 13.72 -4.22 -3.98
C VAL A 4 12.25 -4.26 -3.56
N THR A 5 12.00 -4.66 -2.32
CA THR A 5 10.68 -4.54 -1.72
C THR A 5 10.52 -3.18 -1.06
N ASN A 6 9.37 -2.53 -1.29
CA ASN A 6 9.06 -1.21 -0.78
C ASN A 6 7.63 -1.16 -0.25
N ILE A 7 7.36 -0.23 0.66
CA ILE A 7 5.99 0.17 1.02
C ILE A 7 5.69 1.50 0.33
N ASP A 8 4.60 1.60 -0.41
CA ASP A 8 4.26 2.81 -1.18
C ASP A 8 3.16 3.65 -0.54
N ASN A 9 2.12 3.02 0.00
CA ASN A 9 1.02 3.74 0.64
C ASN A 9 0.66 3.06 1.95
N ILE A 10 0.34 3.87 2.96
CA ILE A 10 -0.12 3.43 4.29
C ILE A 10 -1.31 4.28 4.71
N THR A 11 -2.27 3.64 5.39
CA THR A 11 -3.33 4.36 6.12
C THR A 11 -3.41 3.85 7.55
N LEU A 12 -3.15 4.75 8.50
CA LEU A 12 -3.36 4.54 9.93
C LEU A 12 -4.74 5.06 10.30
N GLN A 13 -5.42 4.38 11.22
CA GLN A 13 -6.72 4.79 11.71
C GLN A 13 -6.79 4.74 13.23
N ILE A 14 -7.09 5.88 13.83
CA ILE A 14 -7.48 6.01 15.24
C ILE A 14 -9.00 5.85 15.29
N THR A 15 -9.49 4.97 16.16
CA THR A 15 -10.92 4.84 16.45
C THR A 15 -11.25 5.64 17.71
N CYS A 16 -12.39 6.32 17.70
CA CYS A 16 -12.86 7.14 18.80
C CYS A 16 -14.30 6.74 19.13
N ASP A 17 -14.65 6.80 20.41
CA ASP A 17 -15.94 6.45 20.95
C ASP A 17 -17.00 7.47 20.56
N ASP A 18 -16.62 8.74 20.57
CA ASP A 18 -17.49 9.85 20.22
C ASP A 18 -16.77 10.97 19.46
N LYS A 19 -17.52 12.05 19.22
CA LYS A 19 -17.07 13.22 18.47
C LYS A 19 -16.08 14.08 19.27
N GLU A 20 -16.21 14.12 20.59
CA GLU A 20 -15.37 14.95 21.46
C GLU A 20 -13.97 14.37 21.51
N GLU A 21 -13.85 13.07 21.76
CA GLU A 21 -12.58 12.35 21.71
C GLU A 21 -11.93 12.44 20.32
N GLN A 22 -12.71 12.29 19.25
CA GLN A 22 -12.22 12.47 17.87
C GLN A 22 -11.64 13.87 17.66
N ARG A 23 -12.28 14.90 18.21
CA ARG A 23 -11.81 16.29 18.06
C ARG A 23 -10.53 16.52 18.85
N GLU A 24 -10.49 16.07 20.10
CA GLU A 24 -9.32 16.19 20.96
C GLU A 24 -8.08 15.53 20.33
N LYS A 25 -8.19 14.26 19.95
CA LYS A 25 -7.10 13.52 19.31
C LYS A 25 -6.68 14.13 17.97
N LEU A 26 -7.63 14.66 17.20
CA LEU A 26 -7.34 15.33 15.92
C LEU A 26 -6.56 16.63 16.13
N GLU A 27 -6.99 17.48 17.07
CA GLU A 27 -6.31 18.76 17.31
C GLU A 27 -4.92 18.53 17.93
N GLY A 28 -4.75 17.52 18.81
CA GLY A 28 -3.42 17.12 19.31
C GLY A 28 -2.48 16.66 18.19
N LEU A 29 -2.96 15.81 17.28
CA LEU A 29 -2.19 15.39 16.11
C LEU A 29 -1.85 16.56 15.17
N ILE A 30 -2.77 17.52 14.99
CA ILE A 30 -2.51 18.71 14.19
C ILE A 30 -1.43 19.58 14.86
N ALA A 31 -1.55 19.84 16.16
CA ALA A 31 -0.57 20.62 16.91
C ALA A 31 0.83 20.01 16.81
N PHE A 32 0.95 18.70 17.04
CA PHE A 32 2.20 17.96 16.86
C PHE A 32 2.79 18.15 15.44
N VAL A 33 1.96 18.10 14.39
CA VAL A 33 2.44 18.32 13.02
C VAL A 33 2.83 19.78 12.77
N GLU A 34 2.12 20.74 13.34
CA GLU A 34 2.35 22.18 13.19
C GLU A 34 3.62 22.67 13.90
N GLU A 35 4.09 21.97 14.93
CA GLU A 35 5.40 22.22 15.57
C GLU A 35 6.58 22.05 14.60
N ARG A 36 6.37 21.39 13.45
CA ARG A 36 7.37 21.22 12.40
C ARG A 36 7.20 22.31 11.36
N ASP A 37 8.01 23.35 11.47
CA ASP A 37 8.04 24.59 10.69
C ASP A 37 8.27 24.40 9.18
N PHE A 38 8.81 23.26 8.74
CA PHE A 38 8.90 22.88 7.33
C PHE A 38 7.61 22.23 6.76
N LEU A 39 6.58 22.02 7.58
CA LEU A 39 5.28 21.48 7.19
C LEU A 39 4.19 22.54 7.29
N LYS A 40 3.20 22.43 6.40
CA LYS A 40 2.00 23.26 6.43
C LYS A 40 0.77 22.38 6.50
N VAL A 41 -0.06 22.59 7.51
CA VAL A 41 -1.38 22.00 7.62
C VAL A 41 -2.39 22.86 6.86
N ILE A 42 -3.09 22.26 5.90
CA ILE A 42 -4.16 22.90 5.14
C ILE A 42 -5.47 22.23 5.51
N ARG A 43 -6.32 22.95 6.25
CA ARG A 43 -7.65 22.49 6.66
C ARG A 43 -8.61 22.38 5.45
N PRO A 44 -9.69 21.57 5.57
CA PRO A 44 -10.59 21.29 4.45
C PRO A 44 -11.23 22.55 3.88
N GLN A 45 -11.37 22.61 2.56
CA GLN A 45 -12.13 23.66 1.87
C GLN A 45 -13.43 23.06 1.36
N TYR A 46 -14.49 23.14 2.17
CA TYR A 46 -15.80 22.54 1.87
C TYR A 46 -16.38 23.03 0.54
N ALA A 47 -16.18 24.31 0.18
CA ALA A 47 -16.58 24.88 -1.10
C ALA A 47 -15.95 24.17 -2.31
N LYS A 48 -14.77 23.53 -2.14
CA LYS A 48 -14.05 22.80 -3.19
C LYS A 48 -14.26 21.28 -3.14
N LYS A 49 -15.21 20.80 -2.33
CA LYS A 49 -15.44 19.37 -2.06
C LYS A 49 -14.20 18.64 -1.51
N GLU A 50 -13.21 19.36 -1.00
CA GLU A 50 -12.06 18.77 -0.32
C GLU A 50 -12.42 18.57 1.15
N ARG A 51 -12.45 17.31 1.57
CA ARG A 51 -12.86 16.91 2.93
C ARG A 51 -11.70 16.54 3.86
N ASP A 52 -10.52 16.32 3.28
CA ASP A 52 -9.33 15.92 4.03
C ASP A 52 -8.48 17.16 4.37
N ILE A 53 -7.92 17.17 5.58
CA ILE A 53 -6.79 18.02 5.94
C ILE A 53 -5.57 17.52 5.17
N LYS A 54 -4.77 18.43 4.61
CA LYS A 54 -3.54 18.09 3.88
C LYS A 54 -2.31 18.57 4.65
N ILE A 55 -1.36 17.68 4.86
CA ILE A 55 -0.03 18.04 5.36
C ILE A 55 0.89 18.20 4.14
N ARG A 56 1.47 19.38 3.97
CA ARG A 56 2.28 19.72 2.79
C ARG A 56 3.68 20.17 3.18
N ASN A 57 4.63 19.86 2.31
CA ASN A 57 5.91 20.54 2.23
C ASN A 57 5.99 21.22 0.87
N LYS A 58 6.06 22.56 0.87
CA LYS A 58 5.98 23.38 -0.35
C LYS A 58 4.75 22.99 -1.20
N ARG A 59 4.98 22.48 -2.42
CA ARG A 59 3.92 22.05 -3.35
C ARG A 59 3.53 20.57 -3.19
N ASN A 60 4.27 19.79 -2.42
CA ASN A 60 4.03 18.35 -2.27
C ASN A 60 3.05 18.09 -1.13
N THR A 61 2.07 17.23 -1.37
CA THR A 61 1.26 16.67 -0.27
C THR A 61 1.97 15.44 0.26
N ILE A 62 2.29 15.44 1.54
CA ILE A 62 3.02 14.37 2.23
C ILE A 62 2.03 13.37 2.81
N ALA A 63 1.02 13.88 3.52
CA ALA A 63 -0.02 13.09 4.14
C ALA A 63 -1.39 13.80 4.05
N LYS A 64 -2.45 13.03 4.25
CA LYS A 64 -3.83 13.52 4.36
C LYS A 64 -4.49 12.96 5.62
N ILE A 65 -5.17 13.80 6.38
CA ILE A 65 -5.97 13.40 7.53
C ILE A 65 -7.44 13.58 7.17
N GLY A 66 -8.20 12.49 7.20
CA GLY A 66 -9.65 12.50 7.03
C GLY A 66 -10.35 12.07 8.31
N THR A 67 -11.54 12.58 8.55
CA THR A 67 -12.40 12.14 9.66
C THR A 67 -13.69 11.53 9.14
N GLY A 68 -14.31 10.67 9.93
CA GLY A 68 -15.62 10.14 9.62
C GLY A 68 -16.25 9.38 10.77
N VAL A 69 -17.35 8.69 10.44
CA VAL A 69 -18.10 7.84 11.37
C VAL A 69 -18.43 6.51 10.71
N TYR A 70 -18.61 5.47 11.53
CA TYR A 70 -19.13 4.18 11.08
C TYR A 70 -20.00 3.52 12.16
N CYS A 71 -20.87 2.62 11.74
CA CYS A 71 -21.66 1.79 12.65
C CYS A 71 -20.80 0.58 13.07
N ALA A 72 -20.41 0.53 14.34
CA ALA A 72 -19.62 -0.57 14.90
C ALA A 72 -20.47 -1.81 15.23
N GLY A 73 -21.79 -1.64 15.31
CA GLY A 73 -22.73 -2.73 15.57
C GLY A 73 -24.05 -2.18 16.09
N LYS A 74 -24.77 -3.03 16.82
CA LYS A 74 -25.94 -2.65 17.61
C LYS A 74 -25.70 -3.05 19.06
N ASP A 75 -26.23 -2.27 19.99
CA ASP A 75 -26.27 -2.65 21.40
C ASP A 75 -27.35 -3.72 21.65
N MET A 76 -27.48 -4.16 22.90
CA MET A 76 -28.47 -5.16 23.32
C MET A 76 -29.92 -4.73 23.05
N ASN A 77 -30.18 -3.42 22.93
CA ASN A 77 -31.49 -2.85 22.63
C ASN A 77 -31.70 -2.61 21.13
N GLY A 78 -30.77 -3.05 20.28
CA GLY A 78 -30.83 -2.89 18.83
C GLY A 78 -30.48 -1.49 18.32
N LYS A 79 -30.05 -0.56 19.20
CA LYS A 79 -29.62 0.78 18.81
C LYS A 79 -28.22 0.72 18.23
N LYS A 80 -28.00 1.47 17.15
CA LYS A 80 -26.70 1.50 16.46
C LYS A 80 -25.62 2.11 17.37
N ILE A 81 -24.52 1.40 17.52
CA ILE A 81 -23.30 1.92 18.14
C ILE A 81 -22.53 2.65 17.05
N VAL A 82 -22.45 3.97 17.16
CA VAL A 82 -21.71 4.82 16.22
C VAL A 82 -20.33 5.07 16.81
N LYS A 83 -19.28 4.82 16.02
CA LYS A 83 -17.90 5.18 16.34
C LYS A 83 -17.40 6.22 15.37
N HIS A 84 -16.49 7.05 15.85
CA HIS A 84 -15.79 8.08 15.10
C HIS A 84 -14.40 7.57 14.72
N TYR A 85 -13.79 8.15 13.68
CA TYR A 85 -12.41 7.79 13.32
C TYR A 85 -11.62 8.93 12.72
N ILE A 86 -10.30 8.87 12.89
CA ILE A 86 -9.31 9.71 12.20
C ILE A 86 -8.49 8.78 11.32
N ALA A 87 -8.41 9.06 10.02
CA ALA A 87 -7.63 8.29 9.05
C ALA A 87 -6.48 9.12 8.49
N ILE A 88 -5.25 8.69 8.74
CA ILE A 88 -4.00 9.35 8.34
C ILE A 88 -3.42 8.57 7.16
N LYS A 89 -3.41 9.18 5.98
CA LYS A 89 -3.01 8.55 4.71
C LYS A 89 -1.68 9.10 4.23
N PHE A 90 -0.71 8.22 4.08
CA PHE A 90 0.57 8.48 3.45
C PHE A 90 0.57 7.86 2.06
N ALA A 91 0.93 8.65 1.05
CA ALA A 91 0.90 8.19 -0.33
C ALA A 91 2.18 8.49 -1.12
N GLY A 92 2.69 7.44 -1.76
CA GLY A 92 3.97 7.41 -2.45
C GLY A 92 5.13 7.68 -1.50
N LEU A 93 5.32 6.77 -0.55
CA LEU A 93 6.47 6.68 0.36
C LEU A 93 7.76 6.23 -0.37
N SER A 94 7.63 5.73 -1.61
CA SER A 94 8.72 5.27 -2.45
C SER A 94 8.56 5.80 -3.87
N LYS A 95 8.76 7.12 -4.05
CA LYS A 95 8.73 7.82 -5.36
C LYS A 95 10.09 7.87 -6.05
N TYR A 96 11.15 7.46 -5.38
CA TYR A 96 12.54 7.62 -5.80
C TYR A 96 12.94 9.09 -5.94
N ILE A 97 12.39 9.93 -5.04
CA ILE A 97 12.78 11.32 -4.87
C ILE A 97 13.32 11.44 -3.45
N LYS A 98 14.63 11.22 -3.28
CA LYS A 98 15.30 11.01 -1.98
C LYS A 98 14.76 11.91 -0.86
N ARG A 99 14.80 13.24 -1.05
CA ARG A 99 14.32 14.21 -0.04
C ARG A 99 12.84 14.04 0.30
N LEU A 100 11.99 13.82 -0.71
CA LEU A 100 10.54 13.70 -0.51
C LEU A 100 10.17 12.37 0.16
N ASP A 101 10.86 11.29 -0.22
CA ASP A 101 10.68 9.97 0.37
C ASP A 101 11.15 9.97 1.83
N SER A 102 12.34 10.51 2.11
CA SER A 102 12.85 10.69 3.48
C SER A 102 11.88 11.51 4.33
N LEU A 103 11.42 12.66 3.84
CA LEU A 103 10.46 13.51 4.54
C LEU A 103 9.14 12.78 4.82
N SER A 104 8.62 12.03 3.84
CA SER A 104 7.35 11.30 3.99
C SER A 104 7.46 10.15 4.99
N ASN A 105 8.57 9.39 4.95
CA ASN A 105 8.83 8.32 5.90
C ASN A 105 9.10 8.86 7.30
N ASN A 106 9.89 9.93 7.44
CA ASN A 106 10.14 10.55 8.73
C ASN A 106 8.83 11.05 9.36
N LEU A 107 7.98 11.74 8.60
CA LEU A 107 6.68 12.17 9.12
C LEU A 107 5.78 10.98 9.51
N LEU A 108 5.77 9.89 8.73
CA LEU A 108 5.03 8.67 9.07
C LEU A 108 5.48 8.11 10.42
N PHE A 109 6.79 7.90 10.58
CA PHE A 109 7.35 7.34 11.81
C PHE A 109 7.22 8.29 12.99
N SER A 110 7.34 9.61 12.80
CA SER A 110 7.09 10.59 13.87
C SER A 110 5.64 10.58 14.33
N ILE A 111 4.68 10.51 13.41
CA ILE A 111 3.26 10.41 13.76
C ILE A 111 2.97 9.07 14.47
N ALA A 112 3.54 7.97 13.99
CA ALA A 112 3.39 6.67 14.65
C ALA A 112 3.97 6.69 16.06
N ALA A 113 5.17 7.26 16.23
CA ALA A 113 5.82 7.42 17.51
C ALA A 113 5.01 8.27 18.49
N TYR A 114 4.52 9.42 18.04
CA TYR A 114 3.60 10.25 18.82
C TYR A 114 2.39 9.44 19.31
N MET A 115 1.76 8.64 18.44
CA MET A 115 0.62 7.80 18.86
C MET A 115 1.04 6.69 19.82
N ASN A 116 2.20 6.05 19.62
CA ASN A 116 2.71 4.99 20.49
C ASN A 116 3.06 5.50 21.90
N SER A 117 3.56 6.73 22.02
CA SER A 117 3.95 7.35 23.30
C SER A 117 2.77 7.93 24.09
N HIS A 118 1.56 7.96 23.50
CA HIS A 118 0.35 8.42 24.17
C HIS A 118 -0.59 7.23 24.41
N GLU A 119 -0.67 6.75 25.66
CA GLU A 119 -1.46 5.57 26.04
C GLU A 119 -2.94 5.65 25.61
N SER A 120 -3.50 6.86 25.49
CA SER A 120 -4.89 7.06 25.06
C SER A 120 -5.10 6.89 23.55
N ILE A 121 -4.05 6.76 22.73
CA ILE A 121 -4.14 6.74 21.26
C ILE A 121 -3.84 5.34 20.71
N GLU A 122 -4.85 4.49 20.71
CA GLU A 122 -4.81 3.25 19.93
C GLU A 122 -5.07 3.52 18.44
N TYR A 123 -4.25 2.94 17.57
CA TYR A 123 -4.45 3.00 16.13
C TYR A 123 -4.22 1.66 15.45
N THR A 124 -4.79 1.53 14.25
CA THR A 124 -4.72 0.32 13.43
C THR A 124 -4.28 0.64 12.01
N LEU A 125 -3.65 -0.31 11.34
CA LEU A 125 -3.41 -0.24 9.91
C LEU A 125 -4.68 -0.61 9.13
N THR A 126 -5.13 0.27 8.24
CA THR A 126 -6.35 0.06 7.44
C THR A 126 -6.09 0.04 5.94
N ALA A 127 -4.89 0.38 5.49
CA ALA A 127 -4.42 0.07 4.15
C ALA A 127 -2.88 0.02 4.11
N ILE A 128 -2.33 -0.89 3.33
CA ILE A 128 -0.90 -0.94 2.99
C ILE A 128 -0.72 -1.42 1.55
N ASP A 129 0.14 -0.72 0.81
CA ASP A 129 0.53 -1.09 -0.55
C ASP A 129 1.98 -1.55 -0.56
N ILE A 130 2.20 -2.85 -0.77
CA ILE A 130 3.50 -3.52 -0.80
C ILE A 130 3.94 -3.63 -2.26
N CYS A 131 5.18 -3.26 -2.55
CA CYS A 131 5.71 -3.20 -3.90
C CYS A 131 6.95 -4.07 -4.06
N ILE A 132 7.12 -4.63 -5.26
CA ILE A 132 8.39 -5.20 -5.73
C ILE A 132 8.84 -4.37 -6.92
N ASP A 133 9.93 -3.64 -6.75
CA ASP A 133 10.56 -2.83 -7.77
C ASP A 133 11.68 -3.62 -8.44
N LEU A 134 11.62 -3.71 -9.77
CA LEU A 134 12.62 -4.34 -10.62
C LEU A 134 13.28 -3.28 -11.49
N GLU A 135 14.60 -3.20 -11.43
CA GLU A 135 15.40 -2.35 -12.33
C GLU A 135 15.42 -2.95 -13.75
N CYS A 136 14.30 -2.83 -14.45
CA CYS A 136 14.09 -3.35 -15.80
C CYS A 136 12.98 -2.57 -16.53
N ARG A 137 12.95 -2.70 -17.86
CA ARG A 137 11.84 -2.18 -18.68
C ARG A 137 10.61 -3.07 -18.51
N PHE A 138 9.43 -2.49 -18.74
CA PHE A 138 8.14 -3.12 -18.52
C PHE A 138 7.97 -4.48 -19.20
N GLU A 139 8.49 -4.61 -20.42
CA GLU A 139 8.42 -5.81 -21.23
C GLU A 139 9.19 -7.01 -20.64
N HIS A 140 10.07 -6.80 -19.66
CA HIS A 140 10.79 -7.88 -18.98
C HIS A 140 10.02 -8.46 -17.79
N MET A 141 8.95 -7.81 -17.33
CA MET A 141 8.14 -8.26 -16.20
C MET A 141 6.89 -9.01 -16.68
N ALA A 142 6.48 -10.05 -15.97
CA ALA A 142 5.15 -10.66 -16.09
C ALA A 142 4.66 -11.07 -14.70
N VAL A 143 3.34 -11.11 -14.51
CA VAL A 143 2.74 -11.52 -13.23
C VAL A 143 1.51 -12.35 -13.49
N ILE A 144 1.43 -13.53 -12.85
CA ILE A 144 0.24 -14.39 -12.86
C ILE A 144 -0.35 -14.51 -11.46
N CYS A 145 -1.67 -14.60 -11.36
CA CYS A 145 -2.33 -15.03 -10.12
C CYS A 145 -2.41 -16.56 -10.10
N THR A 146 -1.75 -17.19 -9.15
CA THR A 146 -1.67 -18.67 -9.04
C THR A 146 -2.82 -19.22 -8.21
N LYS A 147 -3.30 -18.46 -7.23
CA LYS A 147 -4.39 -18.85 -6.33
C LYS A 147 -5.62 -17.97 -6.59
N HIS A 148 -6.53 -18.40 -7.45
CA HIS A 148 -7.74 -17.62 -7.77
C HIS A 148 -8.76 -17.65 -6.62
N VAL A 149 -9.33 -16.49 -6.28
CA VAL A 149 -10.57 -16.44 -5.47
C VAL A 149 -11.77 -16.81 -6.34
N SER A 150 -12.69 -17.60 -5.79
CA SER A 150 -14.01 -17.85 -6.39
C SER A 150 -14.72 -16.56 -6.79
N ARG A 151 -15.42 -16.57 -7.93
CA ARG A 151 -16.18 -15.44 -8.50
C ARG A 151 -15.35 -14.19 -8.85
N SER A 152 -14.02 -14.30 -8.84
CA SER A 152 -13.13 -13.27 -9.36
C SER A 152 -12.68 -13.63 -10.77
N GLN A 153 -12.64 -12.64 -11.64
CA GLN A 153 -12.13 -12.76 -13.00
C GLN A 153 -10.74 -12.14 -13.08
N TYR A 154 -9.90 -12.68 -13.95
CA TYR A 154 -8.51 -12.26 -14.12
C TYR A 154 -8.26 -11.93 -15.58
N TYR A 155 -7.31 -11.05 -15.84
CA TYR A 155 -6.83 -10.80 -17.20
C TYR A 155 -5.92 -11.94 -17.64
N GLU A 156 -6.04 -12.35 -18.90
CA GLU A 156 -5.07 -13.29 -19.48
C GLU A 156 -3.74 -12.57 -19.75
N LEU A 157 -2.63 -13.31 -19.72
CA LEU A 157 -1.29 -12.72 -19.91
C LEU A 157 -1.10 -12.06 -21.28
N THR A 158 -1.77 -12.58 -22.30
CA THR A 158 -1.72 -12.10 -23.68
C THR A 158 -2.79 -11.04 -23.99
N GLU A 159 -3.67 -10.75 -23.02
CA GLU A 159 -4.77 -9.82 -23.23
C GLU A 159 -4.32 -8.37 -23.21
N LYS A 160 -4.74 -7.61 -24.22
CA LYS A 160 -4.48 -6.17 -24.29
C LYS A 160 -5.33 -5.42 -23.27
N GLN A 161 -4.69 -4.59 -22.46
CA GLN A 161 -5.36 -3.68 -21.52
C GLN A 161 -5.33 -2.24 -22.00
N THR A 162 -6.19 -1.40 -21.44
CA THR A 162 -6.33 0.03 -21.80
C THR A 162 -5.02 0.81 -21.68
N TYR A 163 -4.20 0.49 -20.68
CA TYR A 163 -2.94 1.17 -20.42
C TYR A 163 -1.76 0.30 -20.86
N ILE A 164 -1.00 0.78 -21.84
CA ILE A 164 0.12 0.03 -22.45
C ILE A 164 1.21 -0.34 -21.42
N THR A 165 1.40 0.49 -20.39
CA THR A 165 2.46 0.32 -19.38
C THR A 165 1.89 0.05 -18.00
N THR A 166 0.67 -0.50 -17.92
CA THR A 166 0.03 -0.87 -16.65
C THR A 166 -0.92 -2.04 -16.88
N ASN A 167 -0.63 -3.16 -16.24
CA ASN A 167 -1.43 -4.37 -16.33
C ASN A 167 -2.07 -4.65 -14.97
N ASN A 168 -3.40 -4.61 -14.93
CA ASN A 168 -4.17 -5.12 -13.80
C ASN A 168 -4.20 -6.64 -13.86
N ILE A 169 -4.14 -7.30 -12.71
CA ILE A 169 -4.21 -8.76 -12.66
C ILE A 169 -5.66 -9.21 -12.52
N GLU A 170 -6.43 -8.61 -11.62
CA GLU A 170 -7.87 -8.84 -11.49
C GLU A 170 -8.70 -7.97 -12.45
N ARG A 171 -9.73 -8.55 -13.05
CA ARG A 171 -10.81 -7.80 -13.72
C ARG A 171 -11.82 -7.31 -12.70
N MET A 172 -11.65 -6.07 -12.27
CA MET A 172 -12.56 -5.43 -11.31
C MET A 172 -13.22 -4.17 -11.86
N SER A 173 -14.55 -4.10 -11.69
CA SER A 173 -15.26 -2.83 -11.88
C SER A 173 -14.89 -1.82 -10.79
N LYS A 174 -15.08 -0.53 -11.06
CA LYS A 174 -14.84 0.56 -10.08
C LYS A 174 -15.56 0.33 -8.74
N ALA A 175 -16.77 -0.23 -8.76
CA ALA A 175 -17.54 -0.53 -7.56
C ALA A 175 -16.98 -1.74 -6.77
N LYS A 176 -16.40 -2.73 -7.47
CA LYS A 176 -15.71 -3.87 -6.84
C LYS A 176 -14.37 -3.46 -6.24
N LEU A 177 -13.61 -2.59 -6.93
CA LEU A 177 -12.32 -2.08 -6.45
C LEU A 177 -12.38 -1.45 -5.06
N LYS A 178 -13.46 -0.74 -4.72
CA LYS A 178 -13.67 -0.13 -3.40
C LYS A 178 -13.93 -1.13 -2.28
N ARG A 179 -14.39 -2.33 -2.61
CA ARG A 179 -14.79 -3.39 -1.66
C ARG A 179 -13.82 -4.57 -1.63
N ALA A 180 -12.82 -4.56 -2.49
CA ALA A 180 -11.84 -5.61 -2.61
C ALA A 180 -10.94 -5.63 -1.37
N ALA A 181 -10.76 -6.83 -0.79
CA ALA A 181 -9.85 -7.02 0.33
C ALA A 181 -8.41 -6.74 -0.11
N LEU A 182 -8.07 -7.18 -1.30
CA LEU A 182 -6.79 -6.91 -1.94
C LEU A 182 -6.97 -6.68 -3.44
N ARG A 183 -5.99 -6.03 -4.06
CA ARG A 183 -5.88 -5.90 -5.53
C ARG A 183 -4.42 -5.81 -5.93
N SER A 184 -4.10 -6.28 -7.13
CA SER A 184 -2.73 -6.25 -7.61
C SER A 184 -2.64 -5.80 -9.07
N TYR A 185 -1.53 -5.16 -9.39
CA TYR A 185 -1.19 -4.75 -10.74
C TYR A 185 0.30 -4.51 -10.84
N PHE A 186 0.80 -4.41 -12.06
CA PHE A 186 2.18 -3.99 -12.29
C PHE A 186 2.25 -2.94 -13.40
N TYR A 187 3.26 -2.08 -13.36
CA TYR A 187 3.37 -0.94 -14.27
C TYR A 187 4.81 -0.49 -14.47
N TYR A 188 5.03 0.29 -15.52
CA TYR A 188 6.31 0.94 -15.76
C TYR A 188 6.43 2.20 -14.90
N LYS A 189 7.14 2.08 -13.78
CA LYS A 189 7.28 3.17 -12.80
C LYS A 189 8.08 4.34 -13.36
N THR A 190 9.11 4.07 -14.17
CA THR A 190 9.85 5.11 -14.91
C THR A 190 8.92 6.06 -15.64
N ARG A 191 7.93 5.54 -16.38
CA ARG A 191 6.99 6.38 -17.13
C ARG A 191 6.00 7.11 -16.21
N LYS A 192 5.55 6.44 -15.14
CA LYS A 192 4.58 7.03 -14.19
C LYS A 192 5.19 8.20 -13.41
N ASP A 193 6.41 8.03 -12.92
CA ASP A 193 7.08 8.96 -12.01
C ASP A 193 8.20 9.78 -12.68
N LYS A 194 8.41 9.59 -14.00
CA LYS A 194 9.42 10.28 -14.83
C LYS A 194 10.86 10.09 -14.33
N LEU A 195 11.20 8.84 -14.02
CA LEU A 195 12.56 8.46 -13.62
C LEU A 195 13.49 8.46 -14.86
N ASP A 196 14.79 8.60 -14.61
CA ASP A 196 15.86 8.60 -15.61
C ASP A 196 16.44 7.21 -15.91
N TYR A 197 16.04 6.18 -15.15
CA TYR A 197 16.44 4.78 -15.34
C TYR A 197 15.21 3.85 -15.43
N PRO A 198 15.35 2.65 -16.04
CA PRO A 198 14.26 1.70 -16.18
C PRO A 198 13.90 1.04 -14.85
N LEU A 199 12.64 1.16 -14.45
CA LEU A 199 12.08 0.63 -13.23
C LEU A 199 10.64 0.20 -13.48
N SER A 200 10.37 -1.08 -13.25
CA SER A 200 9.03 -1.67 -13.29
C SER A 200 8.60 -2.08 -11.90
N ARG A 201 7.35 -1.85 -11.55
CA ARG A 201 6.82 -2.10 -10.20
C ARG A 201 5.65 -3.06 -10.27
N TYR A 202 5.71 -4.12 -9.48
CA TYR A 202 4.52 -4.86 -9.04
C TYR A 202 4.03 -4.24 -7.72
N GLU A 203 2.72 -4.09 -7.57
CA GLU A 203 2.08 -3.48 -6.39
C GLU A 203 0.90 -4.34 -5.92
N LEU A 204 0.98 -4.84 -4.69
CA LEU A 204 -0.10 -5.52 -3.98
C LEU A 204 -0.70 -4.57 -2.95
N LYS A 205 -2.00 -4.31 -3.07
CA LYS A 205 -2.74 -3.47 -2.14
C LYS A 205 -3.53 -4.34 -1.19
N LEU A 206 -3.33 -4.15 0.11
CA LEU A 206 -4.10 -4.76 1.18
C LEU A 206 -4.96 -3.69 1.83
N ASN A 207 -6.27 -3.77 1.67
CA ASN A 207 -7.22 -2.78 2.18
C ASN A 207 -7.79 -3.20 3.55
N SER A 208 -8.61 -2.32 4.12
CA SER A 208 -9.21 -2.49 5.45
C SER A 208 -9.98 -3.80 5.62
N LYS A 209 -10.60 -4.34 4.56
CA LYS A 209 -11.25 -5.65 4.62
C LYS A 209 -10.26 -6.79 4.85
N PHE A 210 -9.09 -6.76 4.21
CA PHE A 210 -8.04 -7.75 4.46
C PHE A 210 -7.49 -7.63 5.89
N LEU A 211 -7.12 -6.40 6.27
CA LEU A 211 -6.48 -6.12 7.56
C LEU A 211 -7.43 -6.33 8.75
N LYS A 212 -8.74 -6.09 8.60
CA LYS A 212 -9.73 -6.44 9.63
C LYS A 212 -9.89 -7.95 9.83
N THR A 213 -9.72 -8.73 8.76
CA THR A 213 -9.87 -10.20 8.83
C THR A 213 -8.59 -10.87 9.33
N HIS A 214 -7.42 -10.38 8.90
CA HIS A 214 -6.15 -11.06 9.14
C HIS A 214 -5.21 -10.32 10.11
N GLY A 215 -5.50 -9.07 10.44
CA GLY A 215 -4.56 -8.19 11.14
C GLY A 215 -3.32 -7.89 10.29
N VAL A 216 -2.22 -7.58 10.96
CA VAL A 216 -0.88 -7.40 10.37
C VAL A 216 -0.02 -8.65 10.48
N LYS A 217 -0.65 -9.84 10.54
CA LYS A 217 0.05 -11.13 10.68
C LYS A 217 0.91 -11.41 9.44
N MET A 218 2.20 -11.67 9.65
CA MET A 218 3.15 -11.88 8.55
C MET A 218 2.79 -13.06 7.67
N ASP A 219 2.37 -14.20 8.24
CA ASP A 219 1.89 -15.36 7.46
C ASP A 219 0.76 -14.99 6.49
N ALA A 220 -0.16 -14.11 6.90
CA ALA A 220 -1.26 -13.70 6.04
C ALA A 220 -0.79 -12.77 4.92
N ILE A 221 0.12 -11.84 5.21
CA ILE A 221 0.72 -10.93 4.24
C ILE A 221 1.55 -11.71 3.22
N GLU A 222 2.42 -12.61 3.69
CA GLU A 222 3.22 -13.48 2.84
C GLU A 222 2.33 -14.38 1.98
N ASN A 223 1.30 -15.00 2.56
CA ASN A 223 0.34 -15.79 1.80
C ASN A 223 -0.37 -14.96 0.73
N ALA A 224 -0.68 -13.68 1.00
CA ALA A 224 -1.29 -12.76 0.03
C ALA A 224 -0.34 -12.41 -1.12
N LEU A 225 0.94 -12.19 -0.83
CA LEU A 225 2.00 -11.96 -1.82
C LEU A 225 2.22 -13.20 -2.68
N ASN A 226 2.32 -14.38 -2.06
CA ASN A 226 2.53 -15.67 -2.73
C ASN A 226 1.33 -16.15 -3.57
N ARG A 227 0.21 -15.41 -3.60
CA ARG A 227 -0.86 -15.61 -4.59
C ARG A 227 -0.46 -15.16 -5.98
N TYR A 228 0.60 -14.35 -6.09
CA TYR A 228 1.07 -13.76 -7.33
C TYR A 228 2.48 -14.24 -7.63
N HIS A 229 2.65 -14.83 -8.80
CA HIS A 229 3.97 -15.22 -9.31
C HIS A 229 4.51 -14.04 -10.11
N VAL A 230 5.25 -13.16 -9.43
CA VAL A 230 5.94 -12.03 -10.05
C VAL A 230 7.21 -12.56 -10.71
N MET A 231 7.40 -12.29 -12.01
CA MET A 231 8.48 -12.86 -12.80
C MET A 231 9.30 -11.81 -13.50
N TYR A 232 10.60 -12.10 -13.63
CA TYR A 232 11.54 -11.36 -14.45
C TYR A 232 12.14 -12.27 -15.52
N PHE A 233 12.08 -11.81 -16.76
CA PHE A 233 12.68 -12.48 -17.90
C PHE A 233 13.81 -11.61 -18.46
N LYS A 234 15.04 -12.11 -18.42
CA LYS A 234 16.18 -11.43 -19.04
C LYS A 234 16.04 -11.38 -20.56
N ASP A 235 15.59 -12.48 -21.17
CA ASP A 235 15.37 -12.61 -22.61
C ASP A 235 13.86 -12.51 -22.93
N LEU A 236 13.52 -11.61 -23.85
CA LEU A 236 12.14 -11.38 -24.30
C LEU A 236 11.61 -12.50 -25.19
N ALA A 237 12.48 -13.20 -25.92
CA ALA A 237 12.08 -14.37 -26.71
C ALA A 237 11.68 -15.52 -25.79
N VAL A 238 12.47 -15.78 -24.74
CA VAL A 238 12.13 -16.76 -23.70
C VAL A 238 10.80 -16.39 -23.04
N LYS A 239 10.65 -15.13 -22.61
CA LYS A 239 9.37 -14.65 -22.06
C LYS A 239 8.21 -14.94 -23.00
N LYS A 240 8.33 -14.57 -24.28
CA LYS A 240 7.26 -14.74 -25.26
C LYS A 240 6.84 -16.21 -25.36
N THR A 241 7.80 -17.12 -25.57
CA THR A 241 7.54 -18.56 -25.68
C THR A 241 6.89 -19.10 -24.40
N THR A 242 7.46 -18.79 -23.23
CA THR A 242 6.93 -19.24 -21.93
C THR A 242 5.50 -18.75 -21.69
N ILE A 243 5.19 -17.49 -21.99
CA ILE A 243 3.85 -16.93 -21.80
C ILE A 243 2.84 -17.56 -22.79
N GLU A 244 3.24 -17.77 -24.05
CA GLU A 244 2.38 -18.43 -25.04
C GLU A 244 2.09 -19.90 -24.67
N GLU A 245 3.09 -20.63 -24.19
CA GLU A 245 2.92 -22.01 -23.71
C GLU A 245 2.05 -22.07 -22.45
N TYR A 246 2.25 -21.13 -21.51
CA TYR A 246 1.40 -21.03 -20.33
C TYR A 246 -0.06 -20.77 -20.70
N THR A 247 -0.32 -19.87 -21.65
CA THR A 247 -1.68 -19.55 -22.10
C THR A 247 -2.32 -20.70 -22.89
N ARG A 248 -1.57 -21.42 -23.73
CA ARG A 248 -2.08 -22.54 -24.55
C ARG A 248 -2.27 -23.85 -23.79
N SER A 249 -1.55 -24.05 -22.69
CA SER A 249 -1.61 -25.29 -21.92
C SER A 249 -2.99 -25.49 -21.28
N GLU A 250 -3.53 -26.70 -21.36
CA GLU A 250 -4.77 -27.10 -20.65
C GLU A 250 -4.49 -27.66 -19.24
N LEU A 251 -3.22 -27.69 -18.82
CA LEU A 251 -2.84 -28.16 -17.49
C LEU A 251 -3.43 -27.25 -16.39
N ASP A 252 -3.58 -27.80 -15.18
CA ASP A 252 -3.85 -26.96 -14.02
C ASP A 252 -2.68 -26.00 -13.75
N ARG A 253 -2.96 -24.89 -13.06
CA ARG A 253 -1.98 -23.80 -12.88
C ARG A 253 -0.70 -24.25 -12.19
N GLN A 254 -0.79 -25.13 -11.20
CA GLN A 254 0.39 -25.59 -10.47
C GLN A 254 1.27 -26.42 -11.38
N LYS A 255 0.69 -27.36 -12.14
CA LYS A 255 1.43 -28.13 -13.14
C LYS A 255 2.03 -27.25 -14.24
N LYS A 256 1.35 -26.17 -14.66
CA LYS A 256 1.92 -25.19 -15.59
C LYS A 256 3.18 -24.54 -15.01
N ILE A 257 3.12 -24.09 -13.75
CA ILE A 257 4.26 -23.49 -13.05
C ILE A 257 5.44 -24.46 -13.01
N ASP A 258 5.18 -25.71 -12.62
CA ASP A 258 6.23 -26.72 -12.44
C ASP A 258 6.82 -27.15 -13.80
N THR A 259 5.97 -27.39 -14.80
CA THR A 259 6.39 -27.87 -16.14
C THR A 259 7.19 -26.81 -16.90
N LEU A 260 6.75 -25.55 -16.83
CA LEU A 260 7.43 -24.43 -17.48
C LEU A 260 8.56 -23.84 -16.61
N LYS A 261 8.82 -24.45 -15.44
CA LYS A 261 9.82 -24.01 -14.47
C LYS A 261 9.71 -22.52 -14.15
N LEU A 262 8.49 -22.03 -13.95
CA LEU A 262 8.24 -20.59 -13.75
C LEU A 262 8.89 -20.06 -12.47
N GLU A 263 9.22 -20.95 -11.54
CA GLU A 263 9.94 -20.66 -10.32
C GLU A 263 11.35 -20.08 -10.60
N ASP A 264 12.01 -20.50 -11.69
CA ASP A 264 13.33 -19.98 -12.10
C ASP A 264 13.32 -18.48 -12.45
N TYR A 265 12.14 -17.95 -12.79
CA TYR A 265 11.95 -16.53 -13.11
C TYR A 265 11.38 -15.71 -11.95
N ARG A 266 11.00 -16.37 -10.84
CA ARG A 266 10.24 -15.74 -9.78
C ARG A 266 11.06 -14.70 -9.03
N VAL A 267 10.40 -13.60 -8.69
CA VAL A 267 10.91 -12.59 -7.78
C VAL A 267 10.05 -12.58 -6.53
N TYR A 268 10.70 -12.84 -5.40
CA TYR A 268 10.07 -12.81 -4.10
C TYR A 268 10.10 -11.41 -3.49
N ALA A 269 9.08 -11.11 -2.69
CA ALA A 269 9.14 -9.98 -1.78
C ALA A 269 10.07 -10.31 -0.59
N ASP A 270 10.80 -9.31 -0.11
CA ASP A 270 11.55 -9.39 1.13
C ASP A 270 10.57 -9.28 2.32
N ILE A 271 10.22 -10.43 2.90
CA ILE A 271 9.31 -10.51 4.04
C ILE A 271 9.92 -9.89 5.29
N ASN A 272 11.24 -10.02 5.49
CA ASN A 272 11.94 -9.45 6.63
C ASN A 272 11.91 -7.92 6.60
N TYR A 273 12.04 -7.32 5.41
CA TYR A 273 11.86 -5.87 5.24
C TYR A 273 10.46 -5.42 5.65
N ILE A 274 9.41 -6.14 5.23
CA ILE A 274 8.02 -5.80 5.57
C ILE A 274 7.77 -5.95 7.07
N GLU A 275 8.24 -7.04 7.68
CA GLU A 275 8.13 -7.27 9.11
C GLU A 275 8.85 -6.19 9.91
N HIS A 276 10.10 -5.89 9.57
CA HIS A 276 10.87 -4.84 10.22
C HIS A 276 10.18 -3.48 10.10
N PHE A 277 9.69 -3.13 8.91
CA PHE A 277 8.95 -1.89 8.69
C PHE A 277 7.73 -1.78 9.61
N LEU A 278 6.92 -2.84 9.70
CA LEU A 278 5.72 -2.87 10.54
C LEU A 278 6.09 -2.86 12.03
N ASN A 279 7.14 -3.57 12.43
CA ASN A 279 7.62 -3.58 13.80
C ASN A 279 8.07 -2.18 14.26
N VAL A 280 8.84 -1.47 13.42
CA VAL A 280 9.21 -0.07 13.70
C VAL A 280 7.96 0.80 13.75
N LEU A 281 7.02 0.65 12.81
CA LEU A 281 5.80 1.45 12.80
C LEU A 281 5.02 1.34 14.12
N PHE A 282 4.81 0.12 14.64
CA PHE A 282 3.97 -0.11 15.82
C PHE A 282 4.69 0.00 17.17
N ASN A 283 6.03 -0.06 17.20
CA ASN A 283 6.78 -0.10 18.45
C ASN A 283 7.80 1.03 18.60
N LEU A 284 7.88 1.97 17.66
CA LEU A 284 8.75 3.14 17.78
C LEU A 284 8.18 4.12 18.82
N ASP A 285 8.96 4.45 19.83
CA ASP A 285 8.66 5.49 20.82
C ASP A 285 9.22 6.84 20.36
N GLU A 286 8.54 7.95 20.67
CA GLU A 286 9.01 9.32 20.45
C GLU A 286 10.38 9.56 21.09
N ALA A 287 10.66 8.98 22.26
CA ALA A 287 11.98 9.07 22.92
C ALA A 287 13.13 8.45 22.08
N LEU A 288 12.81 7.60 21.10
CA LEU A 288 13.76 6.94 20.21
C LEU A 288 13.88 7.65 18.85
N LEU A 289 13.15 8.75 18.63
CA LEU A 289 13.36 9.64 17.49
C LEU A 289 14.61 10.48 17.74
N THR A 290 15.79 9.99 17.35
CA THR A 290 17.00 10.81 17.40
C THR A 290 16.88 12.03 16.48
N VAL A 291 17.38 13.17 16.96
CA VAL A 291 17.31 14.52 16.36
C VAL A 291 17.88 14.56 14.92
N ASP A 292 18.73 13.60 14.55
CA ASP A 292 19.38 13.50 13.23
C ASP A 292 18.42 13.19 12.05
N ARG A 293 17.13 12.97 12.27
CA ARG A 293 16.17 12.73 11.17
C ARG A 293 15.57 13.99 10.55
N TYR A 294 15.85 15.18 11.12
CA TYR A 294 15.26 16.44 10.63
C TYR A 294 16.22 17.28 9.76
N ASP A 295 17.50 16.90 9.65
CA ASP A 295 18.47 17.53 8.74
C ASP A 295 18.50 16.83 7.36
N ILE A 296 17.46 16.99 6.53
CA ILE A 296 17.44 16.55 5.10
C ILE A 296 16.78 17.58 4.15
#